data_AF-A0A2N9FJG5-F1
#
_entry.id   AF-A0A2N9FJG5-F1
#
_cell.length_a   1.000
_cell.length_b   1.000
_cell.length_c   1.000
_cell.angle_alpha   90.00
_cell.angle_beta   90.00
_cell.angle_gamma   90.00
#
_symmetry.space_group_name_H-M   'P 1'
#
loop_
_entity.id
_entity.type
_entity.pdbx_description
1 polymer ?
#
loop_
_entity_poly.entity_id
_entity_poly.type
_entity_poly.pdbx_seq_one_letter_code
_entity_poly.pdbx_strand_id
1 'polypeptide(L)'
;MIPRNYLDGFSPQTLGQLVVFKGSLALVCFGKDLNEESDICCIWVMREYGVVESWTRSTVPLNNVERFFGSTDTDELLIETQDGQLVSFDPDSLNANSLEIRSPGWLFSTTDFMESLVLVDGENQD
;
A
#
# COMPACT_ATOMS: atom_id res chain seq x y z
N MET A 1 8.56 11.50 -6.84
CA MET A 1 8.01 12.40 -5.80
C MET A 1 6.58 11.98 -5.51
N ILE A 2 6.12 12.08 -4.26
CA ILE A 2 4.73 11.79 -3.84
C ILE A 2 3.85 13.04 -4.09
N PRO A 3 2.57 12.91 -4.45
CA PRO A 3 1.65 14.04 -4.62
C PRO A 3 1.50 14.85 -3.33
N ARG A 4 1.47 16.19 -3.40
CA ARG A 4 1.34 17.04 -2.19
C ARG A 4 -0.03 16.95 -1.53
N ASN A 5 -1.06 16.61 -2.30
CA ASN A 5 -2.46 16.50 -1.90
C ASN A 5 -2.86 15.08 -1.47
N TYR A 6 -1.89 14.18 -1.22
CA TYR A 6 -2.22 12.78 -0.93
C TYR A 6 -3.02 12.57 0.36
N LEU A 7 -3.04 13.57 1.25
CA LEU A 7 -3.80 13.61 2.50
C LEU A 7 -5.10 14.43 2.40
N ASP A 8 -5.43 15.02 1.26
CA ASP A 8 -6.63 15.87 1.16
C ASP A 8 -7.89 15.03 1.44
N GLY A 9 -8.69 15.48 2.42
CA GLY A 9 -9.88 14.78 2.88
C GLY A 9 -9.61 13.47 3.61
N PHE A 10 -8.37 13.21 4.02
CA PHE A 10 -7.95 11.93 4.61
C PHE A 10 -7.07 12.14 5.84
N SER A 11 -7.41 11.48 6.94
CA SER A 11 -6.60 11.47 8.16
C SER A 11 -5.86 10.13 8.29
N PRO A 12 -4.55 10.05 8.02
CA PRO A 12 -3.80 8.81 8.08
C PRO A 12 -3.71 8.32 9.53
N GLN A 13 -4.07 7.05 9.75
CA GLN A 13 -3.87 6.36 11.03
C GLN A 13 -2.52 5.64 11.08
N THR A 14 -2.02 5.22 9.91
CA THR A 14 -0.72 4.56 9.75
C THR A 14 0.15 5.32 8.75
N LEU A 15 1.47 5.12 8.84
CA LEU A 15 2.41 5.60 7.83
C LEU A 15 2.13 4.88 6.52
N GLY A 16 1.97 5.64 5.44
CA GLY A 16 1.83 5.08 4.10
C GLY A 16 3.13 4.39 3.66
N GLN A 17 3.00 3.29 2.92
CA GLN A 17 4.12 2.55 2.37
C GLN A 17 4.09 2.57 0.84
N LEU A 18 5.27 2.74 0.23
CA LEU A 18 5.45 2.58 -1.21
C LEU A 18 5.63 1.10 -1.54
N VAL A 19 4.85 0.61 -2.49
CA VAL A 19 4.82 -0.79 -2.92
C VAL A 19 4.71 -0.88 -4.44
N VAL A 20 5.02 -2.03 -5.01
CA VAL A 20 4.73 -2.33 -6.42
C VAL A 20 3.36 -2.99 -6.51
N PHE A 21 2.39 -2.31 -7.11
CA PHE A 21 1.01 -2.77 -7.21
C PHE A 21 0.57 -2.74 -8.67
N LYS A 22 0.14 -3.88 -9.22
CA LYS A 22 -0.25 -4.04 -10.63
C LYS A 22 0.85 -3.57 -11.58
N GLY A 23 2.09 -3.91 -11.24
CA GLY A 23 3.29 -3.52 -11.99
C GLY A 23 3.64 -2.02 -11.97
N SER A 24 2.99 -1.22 -11.12
CA SER A 24 3.21 0.23 -11.00
C SER A 24 3.62 0.61 -9.58
N LEU A 25 4.34 1.72 -9.42
CA LEU A 25 4.65 2.24 -8.09
C LEU A 25 3.38 2.81 -7.45
N ALA A 26 3.04 2.34 -6.26
CA ALA A 26 1.87 2.78 -5.52
C ALA A 26 2.22 3.20 -4.09
N LEU A 27 1.50 4.20 -3.58
CA LEU A 27 1.51 4.61 -2.18
C LEU A 27 0.18 4.16 -1.57
N VAL A 28 0.26 3.27 -0.59
CA VAL A 28 -0.90 2.74 0.12
C VAL A 28 -0.94 3.35 1.52
N CYS A 29 -2.09 3.92 1.90
CA CYS A 29 -2.30 4.55 3.20
C CYS A 29 -3.63 4.07 3.81
N PHE A 30 -3.66 3.93 5.13
CA PHE A 30 -4.88 3.58 5.87
C PHE A 30 -5.22 4.69 6.86
N GLY A 31 -6.50 5.01 6.99
CA GLY A 31 -6.92 6.15 7.77
C GLY A 31 -8.41 6.43 7.66
N LYS A 32 -8.83 7.60 8.11
CA LYS A 32 -10.24 8.02 8.06
C LYS A 32 -10.54 8.91 6.87
N ASP A 33 -11.68 8.68 6.23
CA ASP A 33 -12.31 9.69 5.40
C ASP A 33 -12.85 10.79 6.31
N LEU A 34 -12.42 12.03 6.10
CA LEU A 34 -12.85 13.16 6.92
C LEU A 34 -14.29 13.59 6.65
N ASN A 35 -14.88 13.19 5.52
CA ASN A 35 -16.26 13.53 5.17
C ASN A 35 -17.25 12.51 5.71
N GLU A 36 -16.88 11.23 5.72
CA GLU A 36 -17.77 10.12 6.08
C GLU A 36 -17.45 9.51 7.45
N GLU A 37 -16.35 9.93 8.09
CA GLU A 37 -15.84 9.39 9.37
C GLU A 37 -15.62 7.86 9.38
N SER A 38 -15.47 7.26 8.19
CA SER A 38 -15.24 5.83 7.98
C SER A 38 -13.76 5.51 7.79
N ASP A 39 -13.33 4.30 8.17
CA ASP A 39 -11.96 3.85 7.87
C ASP A 39 -11.85 3.38 6.41
N ILE A 40 -10.80 3.85 5.74
CA ILE A 40 -10.57 3.65 4.32
C ILE A 40 -9.10 3.33 4.05
N CYS A 41 -8.87 2.62 2.95
CA CYS A 41 -7.58 2.46 2.31
C CYS A 41 -7.51 3.39 1.09
N CYS A 42 -6.54 4.30 1.09
CA CYS A 42 -6.21 5.13 -0.06
C CYS A 42 -5.05 4.49 -0.83
N ILE A 43 -5.25 4.25 -2.12
CA ILE A 43 -4.26 3.69 -3.03
C ILE A 43 -3.97 4.74 -4.09
N TRP A 44 -2.77 5.29 -4.07
CA TRP A 44 -2.28 6.18 -5.10
C TRP A 44 -1.38 5.39 -6.04
N VAL A 45 -1.61 5.44 -7.35
CA VAL A 45 -0.79 4.74 -8.35
C VAL A 45 -0.14 5.74 -9.30
N MET A 46 1.18 5.68 -9.45
CA MET A 46 1.94 6.50 -10.40
C MET A 46 1.78 5.93 -11.82
N ARG A 47 1.11 6.66 -12.72
CA ARG A 47 0.90 6.22 -14.11
C ARG A 47 2.11 6.44 -15.01
N GLU A 48 2.94 7.43 -14.68
CA GLU A 48 4.16 7.75 -15.42
C GLU A 48 5.32 7.97 -14.45
N TYR A 49 6.41 7.25 -14.68
CA TYR A 49 7.53 7.22 -13.73
C TYR A 49 8.17 8.60 -13.56
N GLY A 50 8.25 9.07 -12.32
CA GLY A 50 8.85 10.36 -11.98
C GLY A 50 7.93 11.59 -12.12
N VAL A 51 6.75 11.45 -12.75
CA VAL A 51 5.80 12.56 -12.95
C VAL A 51 4.79 12.62 -11.82
N VAL A 52 4.83 13.69 -11.01
CA VAL A 52 4.01 13.82 -9.79
C VAL A 52 2.51 14.00 -10.08
N GLU A 53 2.18 14.58 -11.23
CA GLU A 53 0.81 14.79 -11.71
C GLU A 53 0.17 13.51 -12.25
N SER A 54 0.97 12.46 -12.53
CA SER A 54 0.49 11.19 -13.08
C SER A 54 -0.14 10.28 -12.03
N TRP A 55 -0.06 10.63 -10.75
CA TRP A 55 -0.60 9.82 -9.67
C TRP A 55 -2.13 9.88 -9.65
N THR A 56 -2.76 8.71 -9.67
CA THR A 56 -4.22 8.58 -9.58
C THR A 56 -4.60 7.95 -8.25
N ARG A 57 -5.54 8.56 -7.52
CA ARG A 57 -6.08 8.05 -6.26
C ARG A 57 -7.29 7.14 -6.51
N SER A 58 -7.32 6.02 -5.79
CA SER A 58 -8.51 5.23 -5.50
C SER A 58 -8.69 5.12 -3.99
N THR A 59 -9.93 5.01 -3.55
CA THR A 59 -10.27 4.84 -2.13
C THR A 59 -11.23 3.66 -2.01
N VAL A 60 -10.95 2.76 -1.07
CA VAL A 60 -11.80 1.60 -0.79
C VAL A 60 -12.09 1.51 0.70
N PRO A 61 -13.29 1.07 1.10
CA PRO A 61 -13.61 0.86 2.51
C PRO A 61 -12.75 -0.27 3.07
N LEU A 62 -12.07 -0.01 4.18
CA LEU A 62 -11.25 -1.02 4.84
C LEU A 62 -11.00 -0.64 6.30
N ASN A 63 -11.51 -1.47 7.20
CA ASN A 63 -11.43 -1.26 8.65
C ASN A 63 -10.47 -2.26 9.29
N ASN A 64 -10.20 -2.07 10.59
CA ASN A 64 -9.46 -3.01 11.44
C ASN A 64 -8.04 -3.33 10.97
N VAL A 65 -7.40 -2.45 10.23
CA VAL A 65 -5.99 -2.62 9.81
C VAL A 65 -5.07 -2.21 10.97
N GLU A 66 -4.24 -3.15 11.43
CA GLU A 66 -3.19 -2.90 12.41
C GLU A 66 -1.85 -2.64 11.72
N ARG A 67 -1.49 -3.47 10.73
CA ARG A 67 -0.25 -3.33 9.95
C ARG A 67 -0.45 -3.64 8.48
N PHE A 68 0.45 -3.10 7.67
CA PHE A 68 0.56 -3.35 6.26
C PHE A 68 1.96 -3.85 5.93
N PHE A 69 2.05 -4.88 5.10
CA PHE A 69 3.33 -5.53 4.75
C PHE A 69 3.73 -5.32 3.30
N GLY A 70 2.78 -4.95 2.43
CA GLY A 70 3.03 -4.76 1.02
C GLY A 70 1.94 -5.39 0.16
N SER A 71 2.27 -5.60 -1.11
CA SER A 71 1.43 -6.30 -2.08
C SER A 71 1.95 -7.72 -2.33
N THR A 72 1.03 -8.61 -2.69
CA THR A 72 1.33 -9.97 -3.17
C THR A 72 1.64 -9.95 -4.67
N ASP A 73 2.09 -11.09 -5.19
CA ASP A 73 2.22 -11.35 -6.64
C ASP A 73 0.88 -11.39 -7.37
N THR A 74 -0.23 -11.58 -6.65
CA THR A 74 -1.61 -11.52 -7.13
C THR A 74 -2.22 -10.11 -7.07
N ASP A 75 -1.40 -9.08 -6.80
CA ASP A 75 -1.84 -7.69 -6.64
C ASP A 75 -2.86 -7.49 -5.51
N GLU A 76 -2.85 -8.35 -4.49
CA GLU A 76 -3.61 -8.17 -3.26
C GLU A 76 -2.75 -7.46 -2.20
N LEU A 77 -3.39 -6.79 -1.25
CA LEU A 77 -2.73 -6.10 -0.14
C LEU A 77 -2.60 -7.04 1.05
N LEU A 78 -1.38 -7.24 1.53
CA LEU A 78 -1.10 -8.07 2.69
C LEU A 78 -1.15 -7.23 3.97
N ILE A 79 -2.16 -7.50 4.80
CA ILE A 79 -2.44 -6.74 6.02
C ILE A 79 -2.58 -7.65 7.24
N GLU A 80 -2.22 -7.12 8.40
CA GLU A 80 -2.59 -7.70 9.70
C GLU A 80 -3.77 -6.92 10.26
N THR A 81 -4.80 -7.64 10.70
CA THR A 81 -5.94 -7.04 11.36
C THR A 81 -5.67 -6.78 12.83
N GLN A 82 -6.48 -5.94 13.48
CA GLN A 82 -6.42 -5.69 14.94
C GLN A 82 -6.61 -6.97 15.78
N ASP A 83 -7.21 -8.02 15.22
CA ASP A 83 -7.35 -9.34 15.85
C ASP A 83 -6.08 -10.22 15.70
N GLY A 84 -5.02 -9.66 15.12
CA GLY A 84 -3.74 -10.31 14.85
C GLY A 84 -3.76 -11.29 13.68
N GLN A 85 -4.79 -11.26 12.83
CA GLN A 85 -4.95 -12.17 11.70
C GLN A 85 -4.29 -11.60 10.45
N LEU A 86 -3.48 -12.41 9.77
CA LEU A 86 -2.94 -12.05 8.47
C LEU A 86 -3.98 -12.33 7.38
N VAL A 87 -4.23 -11.33 6.54
CA VAL A 87 -5.26 -11.32 5.51
C VAL A 87 -4.67 -10.79 4.21
N SER A 88 -5.00 -11.45 3.09
CA SER A 88 -4.80 -10.93 1.74
C SER A 88 -6.08 -10.22 1.30
N PHE A 89 -6.00 -8.93 0.98
CA PHE A 89 -7.15 -8.11 0.61
C PHE A 89 -7.06 -7.66 -0.85
N ASP A 90 -8.06 -8.02 -1.66
CA ASP A 90 -8.18 -7.52 -3.03
C ASP A 90 -8.96 -6.19 -3.04
N PRO A 91 -8.33 -5.06 -3.37
CA PRO A 91 -9.01 -3.77 -3.40
C PRO A 91 -10.02 -3.62 -4.55
N ASP A 92 -9.94 -4.42 -5.62
CA ASP A 92 -10.90 -4.33 -6.73
C ASP A 92 -12.21 -5.05 -6.41
N SER A 93 -12.12 -6.25 -5.83
CA SER A 93 -13.31 -7.04 -5.47
C SER A 93 -13.79 -6.83 -4.04
N LEU A 94 -12.99 -6.14 -3.21
CA LEU A 94 -13.18 -5.96 -1.76
C LEU A 94 -13.18 -7.27 -0.97
N ASN A 95 -12.73 -8.37 -1.58
CA ASN A 95 -12.63 -9.65 -0.91
C ASN A 95 -11.39 -9.68 -0.03
N ALA A 96 -11.52 -10.37 1.11
CA ALA A 96 -10.43 -10.54 2.06
C ALA A 96 -10.31 -12.02 2.41
N ASN A 97 -9.16 -12.61 2.12
CA ASN A 97 -8.85 -14.00 2.37
C ASN A 97 -7.96 -14.12 3.60
N SER A 98 -8.43 -14.81 4.65
CA SER A 98 -7.56 -15.13 5.78
C SER A 98 -6.51 -16.15 5.35
N LEU A 99 -5.26 -15.91 5.74
CA LEU A 99 -4.15 -16.82 5.45
C LEU A 99 -3.93 -17.86 6.57
N GLU A 100 -4.85 -17.98 7.52
CA GLU A 100 -4.76 -18.83 8.73
C GLU A 100 -3.49 -18.64 9.58
N ILE A 101 -2.71 -17.61 9.28
CA ILE A 101 -1.54 -17.18 10.03
C ILE A 101 -1.99 -16.12 11.01
N ARG A 102 -1.83 -16.42 12.31
CA ARG A 102 -1.93 -15.41 13.35
C ARG A 102 -0.53 -14.90 13.63
N SER A 103 -0.35 -13.59 13.55
CA SER A 103 0.92 -12.93 13.85
C SER A 103 1.30 -13.25 15.31
N PRO A 104 2.39 -13.98 15.58
CA PRO A 104 2.96 -14.05 16.91
C PRO A 104 3.56 -12.69 17.22
N GLY A 105 3.29 -12.15 18.41
CA GLY A 105 3.74 -10.82 18.83
C GLY A 105 5.26 -10.57 18.88
N TRP A 106 6.10 -11.40 18.25
CA TRP A 106 7.56 -11.28 18.16
C TRP A 106 8.11 -11.32 16.72
N LEU A 107 7.30 -11.50 15.66
CA LEU A 107 7.79 -11.52 14.26
C LEU A 107 8.26 -10.14 13.74
N PHE A 108 8.38 -9.13 14.60
CA PHE A 108 8.59 -7.71 14.27
C PHE A 108 10.04 -7.34 13.89
N SER A 109 10.80 -8.26 13.29
CA SER A 109 12.12 -7.95 12.72
C SER A 109 12.27 -8.63 11.39
N THR A 110 11.47 -8.20 10.42
CA THR A 110 11.88 -8.31 9.02
C THR A 110 12.61 -7.02 8.69
N THR A 111 13.92 -7.11 8.51
CA THR A 111 14.76 -6.03 7.98
C THR A 111 14.19 -5.51 6.67
N ASP A 112 14.11 -4.19 6.51
CA ASP A 112 13.67 -3.52 5.28
C ASP A 112 14.52 -4.02 4.09
N PHE A 113 14.00 -4.95 3.31
CA PHE A 113 14.58 -5.26 2.01
C PHE A 113 14.08 -4.19 1.03
N MET A 114 14.81 -3.08 0.95
CA MET A 114 14.62 -2.11 -0.13
C MET A 114 15.26 -2.68 -1.40
N GLU A 115 14.43 -3.14 -2.33
CA GLU A 115 14.88 -3.24 -3.72
C GLU A 115 15.24 -1.84 -4.23
N SER A 116 16.48 -1.68 -4.68
CA SER A 116 16.95 -0.45 -5.28
C SER A 116 16.50 -0.40 -6.74
N LEU A 117 15.59 0.53 -7.05
CA LEU A 117 15.26 0.89 -8.44
C LEU A 117 16.40 1.74 -9.03
N VAL A 118 17.58 1.13 -9.24
CA VAL A 118 18.61 1.71 -10.09
C VAL A 118 18.19 1.49 -11.54
N LEU A 119 17.95 2.59 -12.26
CA LEU A 119 17.90 2.57 -13.72
C LEU A 119 19.31 2.22 -14.21
N VAL A 120 19.47 1.02 -14.78
CA VAL A 120 20.68 0.70 -15.54
C VAL A 120 20.59 1.51 -16.83
N ASP A 121 21.29 2.63 -16.88
CA ASP A 121 21.44 3.38 -18.12
C ASP A 121 22.35 2.56 -19.04
N GLY A 122 21.75 1.98 -20.07
CA GLY A 122 22.46 1.21 -21.08
C GLY A 122 23.18 2.15 -22.04
N GLU A 123 24.23 2.83 -21.58
CA GLU A 123 25.24 3.36 -22.49
C GLU A 123 26.06 2.19 -23.03
N ASN A 124 25.59 1.60 -24.12
CA ASN A 124 26.49 0.89 -25.03
C ASN A 124 27.40 1.93 -25.67
N GLN A 125 28.57 2.13 -25.08
CA GLN A 125 29.67 2.85 -25.73
C GLN A 125 30.30 1.93 -26.79
N ASP A 126 30.32 2.48 -28.01
CA ASP A 126 31.08 2.14 -29.22
C ASP A 126 30.84 0.80 -29.96
#